data_AF-A0A9D2U5G5-F1
#
_entry.id   AF-A0A9D2U5G5-F1
#
_cell.length_a   1.000
_cell.length_b   1.000
_cell.length_c   1.000
_cell.angle_alpha   90.00
_cell.angle_beta   90.00
_cell.angle_gamma   90.00
#
_symmetry.space_group_name_H-M   'P 1'
#
loop_
_entity.id
_entity.type
_entity.pdbx_description
1 polymer ?
#
loop_
_entity_poly.entity_id
_entity_poly.type
_entity_poly.pdbx_seq_one_letter_code
_entity_poly.pdbx_strand_id
1 'polypeptide(L)'
;MVATQRYEEYVKTAVEAGADVIISGAGLPVDLPKYTAGSSVKIAPVVSSLKSYTVLCRMWERKYKRYPDFLVIEGPKAGGHLGFSTEELETFTPESYDQVILSIIEKNKEYEKKAGRDIPVIVAGGIFDGEDMKHALSLGADGVQVATRFVTTEECDAAPAYKEAYIKAKKEDICIVKSPVGMPGRAIHNVFIDKTKKEKCRIKHCYHCIITCDPAKIPYCITQALVNAAEGNLDEALLFCGENAYRCDKIEKVKDIMEEFDRANQER
;
A
#
# COMPACT_ATOMS: atom_id res chain seq x y z
N MET A 1 -3.32 14.19 8.34
CA MET A 1 -3.39 14.67 6.94
C MET A 1 -3.37 13.45 6.05
N VAL A 2 -4.31 13.37 5.12
CA VAL A 2 -4.48 12.29 4.14
C VAL A 2 -4.19 12.83 2.75
N ALA A 3 -3.87 11.97 1.78
CA ALA A 3 -3.50 12.42 0.44
C ALA A 3 -4.70 12.94 -0.38
N THR A 4 -5.88 12.33 -0.24
CA THR A 4 -7.02 12.54 -1.16
C THR A 4 -7.85 13.77 -0.82
N GLN A 5 -8.34 14.51 -1.84
CA GLN A 5 -9.16 15.73 -1.62
C GLN A 5 -10.51 15.45 -0.95
N ARG A 6 -11.21 14.40 -1.36
CA ARG A 6 -12.57 14.07 -0.92
C ARG A 6 -12.62 12.96 0.12
N TYR A 7 -11.60 12.90 0.99
CA TYR A 7 -11.44 11.79 1.94
C TYR A 7 -12.66 11.55 2.83
N GLU A 8 -13.23 12.61 3.41
CA GLU A 8 -14.43 12.50 4.25
C GLU A 8 -15.61 11.89 3.49
N GLU A 9 -15.81 12.34 2.26
CA GLU A 9 -16.88 11.83 1.41
C GLU A 9 -16.67 10.35 1.09
N TYR A 10 -15.47 9.97 0.65
CA TYR A 10 -15.16 8.56 0.36
C TYR A 10 -15.36 7.65 1.57
N VAL A 11 -14.97 8.09 2.77
CA VAL A 11 -15.19 7.33 4.00
C VAL A 11 -16.67 7.19 4.32
N LYS A 12 -17.45 8.29 4.24
CA LYS A 12 -18.89 8.26 4.51
C LYS A 12 -19.64 7.40 3.49
N THR A 13 -19.30 7.50 2.21
CA THR A 13 -19.86 6.65 1.17
C THR A 13 -19.52 5.17 1.39
N ALA A 14 -18.31 4.83 1.83
CA ALA A 14 -17.96 3.45 2.17
C ALA A 14 -18.78 2.92 3.37
N VAL A 15 -19.02 3.76 4.38
CA VAL A 15 -19.90 3.43 5.51
C VAL A 15 -21.34 3.21 5.05
N GLU A 16 -21.88 4.11 4.23
CA GLU A 16 -23.25 4.02 3.67
C GLU A 16 -23.42 2.80 2.77
N ALA A 17 -22.39 2.42 2.02
CA ALA A 17 -22.37 1.23 1.18
C ALA A 17 -22.27 -0.08 1.99
N GLY A 18 -22.06 -0.01 3.32
CA GLY A 18 -22.00 -1.17 4.20
C GLY A 18 -20.66 -1.90 4.19
N ALA A 19 -19.55 -1.19 3.96
CA ALA A 19 -18.22 -1.79 4.04
C ALA A 19 -17.93 -2.32 5.45
N ASP A 20 -17.39 -3.55 5.56
CA ASP A 20 -16.99 -4.11 6.86
C ASP A 20 -15.77 -3.40 7.46
N VAL A 21 -14.89 -2.88 6.60
CA VAL A 21 -13.60 -2.31 6.98
C VAL A 21 -13.18 -1.20 6.03
N ILE A 22 -12.52 -0.18 6.59
CA ILE A 22 -11.76 0.84 5.86
C ILE A 22 -10.29 0.74 6.25
N ILE A 23 -9.45 0.37 5.28
CA ILE A 23 -7.99 0.41 5.40
C ILE A 23 -7.51 1.74 4.78
N SER A 24 -6.87 2.60 5.57
CA SER A 24 -6.44 3.92 5.12
C SER A 24 -4.92 4.03 5.06
N GLY A 25 -4.38 4.08 3.83
CA GLY A 25 -2.99 4.44 3.55
C GLY A 25 -2.79 5.91 3.20
N ALA A 26 -1.61 6.22 2.63
CA ALA A 26 -1.22 7.54 2.11
C ALA A 26 -1.54 8.72 3.05
N GLY A 27 -0.77 8.80 4.14
CA GLY A 27 -0.85 9.86 5.15
C GLY A 27 -1.27 9.35 6.52
N LEU A 28 -1.61 10.26 7.43
CA LEU A 28 -2.15 9.95 8.76
C LEU A 28 -3.65 10.25 8.79
N PRO A 29 -4.52 9.22 8.86
CA PRO A 29 -5.98 9.34 8.84
C PRO A 29 -6.53 9.76 10.21
N VAL A 30 -6.11 10.95 10.67
CA VAL A 30 -6.44 11.48 12.01
C VAL A 30 -7.94 11.54 12.25
N ASP A 31 -8.72 11.96 11.26
CA ASP A 31 -10.17 12.18 11.40
C ASP A 31 -11.00 10.96 10.96
N LEU A 32 -10.39 9.81 10.62
CA LEU A 32 -11.12 8.60 10.25
C LEU A 32 -12.11 8.10 11.34
N PRO A 33 -11.76 8.12 12.65
CA PRO A 33 -12.73 7.79 13.70
C PRO A 33 -13.93 8.73 13.74
N LYS A 34 -13.73 10.01 13.38
CA LYS A 34 -14.83 10.99 13.31
C LYS A 34 -15.82 10.62 12.20
N TYR A 35 -15.31 10.21 11.04
CA TYR A 35 -16.13 9.94 9.86
C TYR A 35 -16.85 8.59 9.91
N THR A 36 -16.38 7.67 10.75
CA THR A 36 -16.98 6.35 10.98
C THR A 36 -17.77 6.26 12.29
N ALA A 37 -17.88 7.38 13.03
CA ALA A 37 -18.56 7.42 14.32
C ALA A 37 -20.02 6.97 14.21
N GLY A 38 -20.45 6.06 15.10
CA GLY A 38 -21.80 5.50 15.10
C GLY A 38 -22.04 4.37 14.10
N SER A 39 -21.05 4.02 13.29
CA SER A 39 -21.11 2.84 12.40
C SER A 39 -20.41 1.62 13.02
N SER A 40 -20.69 0.44 12.48
CA SER A 40 -19.99 -0.81 12.83
C SER A 40 -18.72 -1.05 12.01
N VAL A 41 -18.38 -0.12 11.10
CA VAL A 41 -17.24 -0.26 10.18
C VAL A 41 -15.93 -0.29 10.96
N LYS A 42 -15.11 -1.30 10.69
CA LYS A 42 -13.75 -1.41 11.26
C LYS A 42 -12.80 -0.43 10.57
N ILE A 43 -11.85 0.11 11.30
CA ILE A 43 -10.86 1.07 10.78
C ILE A 43 -9.44 0.59 11.05
N ALA A 44 -8.62 0.58 10.01
CA ALA A 44 -7.22 0.16 10.07
C ALA A 44 -6.32 1.17 9.34
N PRO A 45 -5.36 1.81 10.02
CA PRO A 45 -4.37 2.62 9.35
C PRO A 45 -3.24 1.75 8.78
N VAL A 46 -2.67 2.22 7.67
CA VAL A 46 -1.38 1.72 7.17
C VAL A 46 -0.27 2.61 7.72
N VAL A 47 0.77 2.02 8.30
CA VAL A 47 1.93 2.71 8.88
C VAL A 47 3.23 2.09 8.39
N SER A 48 4.28 2.90 8.25
CA SER A 48 5.63 2.45 7.87
C SER A 48 6.65 2.59 9.00
N SER A 49 6.28 3.20 10.13
CA SER A 49 7.21 3.47 11.24
C SER A 49 6.52 3.53 12.60
N LEU A 50 7.27 3.18 13.65
CA LEU A 50 6.85 3.32 15.05
C LEU A 50 6.38 4.73 15.40
N LYS A 51 7.04 5.76 14.84
CA LYS A 51 6.67 7.16 15.03
C LYS A 51 5.28 7.45 14.50
N SER A 52 5.00 7.05 13.25
CA SER A 52 3.69 7.27 12.62
C SER A 52 2.56 6.58 13.37
N TYR A 53 2.78 5.32 13.79
CA TYR A 53 1.82 4.56 14.61
C TYR A 53 1.56 5.21 15.96
N THR A 54 2.63 5.55 16.70
CA THR A 54 2.54 6.17 18.02
C THR A 54 1.81 7.51 17.98
N VAL A 55 2.10 8.35 16.98
CA VAL A 55 1.45 9.65 16.80
C VAL A 55 -0.03 9.47 16.51
N LEU A 56 -0.39 8.58 15.59
CA LEU A 56 -1.78 8.35 15.21
C LEU A 56 -2.62 7.85 16.40
N CYS A 57 -2.16 6.80 17.09
CA CYS A 57 -2.87 6.26 18.25
C CYS A 57 -3.04 7.30 19.37
N ARG A 58 -2.02 8.13 19.63
CA ARG A 58 -2.15 9.25 20.60
C ARG A 58 -3.20 10.27 20.17
N MET A 59 -3.28 10.59 18.89
CA MET A 59 -4.26 11.53 18.37
C MET A 59 -5.68 10.97 18.45
N TRP A 60 -5.86 9.70 18.09
CA TRP A 60 -7.16 9.03 18.18
C TRP A 60 -7.61 8.84 19.62
N GLU A 61 -6.72 8.45 20.54
CA GLU A 61 -6.99 8.36 21.98
C GLU A 61 -7.45 9.72 22.52
N ARG A 62 -6.74 10.80 22.18
CA ARG A 62 -7.03 12.14 22.69
C ARG A 62 -8.35 12.70 22.16
N LYS A 63 -8.59 12.59 20.85
CA LYS A 63 -9.73 13.23 20.19
C LYS A 63 -11.01 12.40 20.26
N TYR A 64 -10.89 11.07 20.21
CA TYR A 64 -12.03 10.17 19.98
C TYR A 64 -12.12 9.01 20.96
N LYS A 65 -11.14 8.84 21.87
CA LYS A 65 -11.06 7.67 22.76
C LYS A 65 -11.13 6.35 21.97
N ARG A 66 -10.49 6.32 20.80
CA ARG A 66 -10.53 5.21 19.84
C ARG A 66 -9.12 4.73 19.49
N TYR A 67 -8.99 3.44 19.21
CA TYR A 67 -7.79 2.79 18.69
C TYR A 67 -8.13 2.03 17.40
N PRO A 68 -7.16 1.68 16.55
CA PRO A 68 -7.38 0.84 15.37
C PRO A 68 -8.07 -0.49 15.68
N ASP A 69 -8.90 -0.99 14.77
CA ASP A 69 -9.45 -2.35 14.87
C ASP A 69 -8.40 -3.40 14.54
N PHE A 70 -7.53 -3.10 13.57
CA PHE A 70 -6.27 -3.77 13.33
C PHE A 70 -5.28 -2.77 12.70
N LEU A 71 -4.01 -3.15 12.60
CA LEU A 71 -2.94 -2.34 12.04
C LEU A 71 -2.37 -3.00 10.78
N VAL A 72 -2.07 -2.20 9.75
CA VAL A 72 -1.24 -2.66 8.62
C VAL A 72 0.13 -2.00 8.71
N ILE A 73 1.18 -2.80 8.83
CA ILE A 73 2.57 -2.34 8.75
C ILE A 73 3.05 -2.56 7.31
N GLU A 74 3.29 -1.49 6.56
CA GLU A 74 3.74 -1.57 5.17
C GLU A 74 5.25 -1.32 5.06
N GLY A 75 5.93 -2.25 4.38
CA GLY A 75 7.37 -2.30 4.28
C GLY A 75 7.97 -1.66 3.02
N PRO A 76 9.29 -1.47 3.01
CA PRO A 76 9.98 -0.77 1.92
C PRO A 76 9.92 -1.52 0.58
N LYS A 77 9.64 -2.82 0.61
CA LYS A 77 9.45 -3.68 -0.57
C LYS A 77 8.05 -3.56 -1.20
N ALA A 78 7.14 -2.75 -0.62
CA ALA A 78 5.81 -2.52 -1.16
C ALA A 78 5.83 -1.88 -2.56
N GLY A 79 4.69 -1.97 -3.24
CA GLY A 79 4.46 -1.29 -4.50
C GLY A 79 3.67 -0.01 -4.33
N GLY A 80 3.66 0.84 -5.37
CA GLY A 80 2.98 2.11 -5.27
C GLY A 80 3.76 3.13 -4.46
N HIS A 81 3.07 4.01 -3.74
CA HIS A 81 3.72 5.03 -2.92
C HIS A 81 4.32 4.44 -1.66
N LEU A 82 5.52 4.88 -1.29
CA LEU A 82 6.26 4.35 -0.15
C LEU A 82 6.26 5.36 1.00
N GLY A 83 6.00 4.87 2.21
CA GLY A 83 6.09 5.64 3.46
C GLY A 83 7.53 5.87 3.95
N PHE A 84 8.50 5.93 3.04
CA PHE A 84 9.95 5.98 3.30
C PHE A 84 10.59 7.08 2.44
N SER A 85 11.63 7.72 2.95
CA SER A 85 12.51 8.59 2.18
C SER A 85 13.42 7.78 1.24
N THR A 86 14.00 8.44 0.24
CA THR A 86 14.96 7.79 -0.67
C THR A 86 16.16 7.21 0.09
N GLU A 87 16.68 7.94 1.09
CA GLU A 87 17.79 7.49 1.92
C GLU A 87 17.44 6.24 2.74
N GLU A 88 16.25 6.20 3.34
CA GLU A 88 15.77 5.01 4.05
C GLU A 88 15.64 3.81 3.11
N LEU A 89 15.22 4.01 1.85
CA LEU A 89 15.10 2.93 0.86
C LEU A 89 16.46 2.41 0.38
N GLU A 90 17.49 3.26 0.32
CA GLU A 90 18.85 2.89 -0.07
C GLU A 90 19.62 2.17 1.06
N THR A 91 19.28 2.46 2.31
CA THR A 91 19.99 1.96 3.49
C THR A 91 19.28 0.82 4.22
N PHE A 92 18.02 0.52 3.84
CA PHE A 92 17.25 -0.55 4.46
C PHE A 92 17.90 -1.93 4.24
N THR A 93 17.90 -2.73 5.29
CA THR A 93 18.16 -4.18 5.22
C THR A 93 16.95 -4.96 5.74
N PRO A 94 16.77 -6.23 5.34
CA PRO A 94 15.71 -7.09 5.89
C PRO A 94 15.69 -7.08 7.43
N GLU A 95 16.86 -7.21 8.07
CA GLU A 95 16.99 -7.22 9.52
C GLU A 95 16.57 -5.89 10.14
N SER A 96 16.93 -4.76 9.51
CA SER A 96 16.53 -3.44 9.99
C SER A 96 15.01 -3.27 9.98
N TYR A 97 14.33 -3.87 8.99
CA TYR A 97 12.88 -3.77 8.86
C TYR A 97 12.16 -4.74 9.81
N ASP A 98 12.70 -5.94 10.04
CA ASP A 98 12.21 -6.85 11.08
C ASP A 98 12.22 -6.16 12.46
N GLN A 99 13.28 -5.39 12.78
CA GLN A 99 13.31 -4.59 14.00
C GLN A 99 12.21 -3.51 14.04
N VAL A 100 11.88 -2.89 12.90
CA VAL A 100 10.75 -1.95 12.82
C VAL A 100 9.44 -2.67 13.12
N ILE A 101 9.17 -3.82 12.50
CA ILE A 101 7.98 -4.64 12.75
C ILE A 101 7.88 -4.99 14.24
N LEU A 102 8.94 -5.57 14.81
CA LEU A 102 8.99 -5.98 16.23
C LEU A 102 8.74 -4.80 17.17
N SER A 103 9.32 -3.63 16.87
CA SER A 103 9.12 -2.42 17.69
C SER A 103 7.68 -1.91 17.65
N ILE A 104 7.00 -2.04 16.51
CA ILE A 104 5.60 -1.65 16.35
C ILE A 104 4.68 -2.65 17.05
N ILE A 105 4.94 -3.95 16.93
CA ILE A 105 4.20 -5.01 17.64
C ILE A 105 4.33 -4.83 19.14
N GLU A 106 5.53 -4.59 19.66
CA GLU A 106 5.73 -4.36 21.09
C GLU A 106 4.97 -3.11 21.55
N LYS A 107 4.99 -2.04 20.74
CA LYS A 107 4.20 -0.84 21.03
C LYS A 107 2.69 -1.10 20.97
N ASN A 108 2.25 -1.97 20.08
CA ASN A 108 0.84 -2.34 19.91
C ASN A 108 0.25 -2.94 21.19
N LYS A 109 1.02 -3.77 21.90
CA LYS A 109 0.61 -4.36 23.20
C LYS A 109 0.22 -3.31 24.23
N GLU A 110 0.86 -2.14 24.23
CA GLU A 110 0.45 -1.04 25.11
C GLU A 110 -0.93 -0.48 24.71
N TYR A 111 -1.20 -0.36 23.42
CA TYR A 111 -2.47 0.15 22.91
C TYR A 111 -3.61 -0.86 23.05
N GLU A 112 -3.33 -2.17 22.93
CA GLU A 112 -4.30 -3.23 23.22
C GLU A 112 -4.79 -3.17 24.67
N LYS A 113 -3.87 -3.03 25.63
CA LYS A 113 -4.20 -2.83 27.05
C LYS A 113 -5.08 -1.61 27.27
N LYS A 114 -4.80 -0.51 26.56
CA LYS A 114 -5.61 0.72 26.65
C LYS A 114 -6.96 0.59 25.96
N ALA A 115 -7.04 -0.16 24.86
CA ALA A 115 -8.25 -0.42 24.12
C ALA A 115 -9.15 -1.45 24.83
N GLY A 116 -8.58 -2.28 25.71
CA GLY A 116 -9.27 -3.38 26.38
C GLY A 116 -9.57 -4.56 25.43
N ARG A 117 -8.86 -4.66 24.31
CA ARG A 117 -9.00 -5.72 23.30
C ARG A 117 -7.73 -5.82 22.45
N ASP A 118 -7.59 -6.95 21.76
CA ASP A 118 -6.53 -7.17 20.79
C ASP A 118 -6.68 -6.23 19.57
N ILE A 119 -5.55 -5.88 18.97
CA ILE A 119 -5.43 -5.08 17.76
C ILE A 119 -4.53 -5.88 16.81
N PRO A 120 -5.08 -6.74 15.95
CA PRO A 120 -4.28 -7.61 15.09
C PRO A 120 -3.30 -6.81 14.22
N VAL A 121 -2.13 -7.39 13.97
CA VAL A 121 -1.06 -6.77 13.17
C VAL A 121 -0.91 -7.52 11.86
N ILE A 122 -1.11 -6.81 10.76
CA ILE A 122 -0.95 -7.32 9.39
C ILE A 122 0.31 -6.73 8.79
N VAL A 123 1.21 -7.55 8.25
CA VAL A 123 2.44 -7.08 7.57
C VAL A 123 2.24 -7.07 6.06
N ALA A 124 2.66 -6.00 5.40
CA ALA A 124 2.51 -5.79 3.97
C ALA A 124 3.83 -5.36 3.32
N GLY A 125 3.95 -5.61 2.02
CA GLY A 125 5.09 -5.17 1.22
C GLY A 125 6.21 -6.21 1.15
N GLY A 126 6.49 -6.70 -0.06
CA GLY A 126 7.49 -7.75 -0.29
C GLY A 126 6.99 -9.18 -0.05
N ILE A 127 5.82 -9.37 0.56
CA ILE A 127 5.23 -10.71 0.69
C ILE A 127 4.81 -11.22 -0.69
N PHE A 128 5.41 -12.33 -1.12
CA PHE A 128 5.11 -12.98 -2.39
C PHE A 128 4.56 -14.39 -2.19
N ASP A 129 5.18 -15.21 -1.36
CA ASP A 129 4.81 -16.62 -1.16
C ASP A 129 4.58 -16.99 0.32
N GLY A 130 4.28 -18.26 0.54
CA GLY A 130 4.08 -18.84 1.86
C GLY A 130 5.28 -18.69 2.82
N GLU A 131 6.52 -18.66 2.31
CA GLU A 131 7.71 -18.50 3.15
C GLU A 131 7.85 -17.05 3.62
N ASP A 132 7.57 -16.07 2.75
CA ASP A 132 7.50 -14.66 3.14
C ASP A 132 6.41 -14.45 4.23
N MET A 133 5.27 -15.14 4.12
CA MET A 133 4.23 -15.12 5.14
C MET A 133 4.69 -15.77 6.45
N LYS A 134 5.29 -16.97 6.41
CA LYS A 134 5.82 -17.65 7.61
C LYS A 134 6.83 -16.75 8.35
N HIS A 135 7.70 -16.06 7.62
CA HIS A 135 8.63 -15.08 8.20
C HIS A 135 7.88 -13.98 8.95
N ALA A 136 6.90 -13.32 8.32
CA ALA A 136 6.11 -12.27 8.97
C ALA A 136 5.37 -12.77 10.23
N LEU A 137 4.76 -13.97 10.17
CA LEU A 137 4.10 -14.60 11.32
C LEU A 137 5.10 -14.96 12.43
N SER A 138 6.34 -15.34 12.08
CA SER A 138 7.40 -15.63 13.07
C SER A 138 7.82 -14.39 13.88
N LEU A 139 7.64 -13.19 13.32
CA LEU A 139 7.86 -11.92 14.02
C LEU A 139 6.70 -11.51 14.94
N GLY A 140 5.61 -12.30 14.94
CA GLY A 140 4.42 -12.05 15.74
C GLY A 140 3.31 -11.27 15.03
N ALA A 141 3.35 -11.19 13.69
CA ALA A 141 2.20 -10.72 12.93
C ALA A 141 1.05 -11.74 12.98
N ASP A 142 -0.18 -11.24 12.86
CA ASP A 142 -1.42 -12.05 12.83
C ASP A 142 -1.85 -12.39 11.40
N GLY A 143 -1.22 -11.75 10.40
CA GLY A 143 -1.48 -12.01 8.99
C GLY A 143 -0.62 -11.16 8.05
N VAL A 144 -0.86 -11.31 6.76
CA VAL A 144 -0.17 -10.58 5.71
C VAL A 144 -1.13 -9.93 4.72
N GLN A 145 -0.70 -8.82 4.11
CA GLN A 145 -1.37 -8.21 2.97
C GLN A 145 -0.48 -8.31 1.73
N VAL A 146 -1.03 -8.93 0.68
CA VAL A 146 -0.33 -9.25 -0.57
C VAL A 146 -1.05 -8.55 -1.72
N ALA A 147 -0.30 -7.97 -2.66
CA ALA A 147 -0.87 -7.21 -3.77
C ALA A 147 -0.20 -7.51 -5.12
N THR A 148 1.11 -7.34 -5.22
CA THR A 148 1.85 -7.47 -6.49
C THR A 148 1.60 -8.79 -7.20
N ARG A 149 1.57 -9.90 -6.45
CA ARG A 149 1.31 -11.24 -6.99
C ARG A 149 -0.09 -11.40 -7.57
N PHE A 150 -1.08 -10.66 -7.05
CA PHE A 150 -2.46 -10.73 -7.52
C PHE A 150 -2.69 -10.00 -8.85
N VAL A 151 -1.74 -9.18 -9.34
CA VAL A 151 -1.87 -8.51 -10.65
C VAL A 151 -1.87 -9.52 -11.79
N THR A 152 -1.04 -10.55 -11.71
CA THR A 152 -0.94 -11.61 -12.74
C THR A 152 -1.91 -12.76 -12.47
N THR A 153 -3.13 -12.45 -12.04
CA THR A 153 -4.20 -13.45 -11.87
C THR A 153 -5.24 -13.38 -12.99
N GLU A 154 -5.97 -14.47 -13.23
CA GLU A 154 -7.11 -14.50 -14.15
C GLU A 154 -8.19 -13.48 -13.73
N GLU A 155 -8.43 -13.34 -12.43
CA GLU A 155 -9.49 -12.53 -11.84
C GLU A 155 -9.17 -11.03 -11.77
N CYS A 156 -7.89 -10.64 -11.85
CA CYS A 156 -7.52 -9.24 -11.98
C CYS A 156 -8.07 -8.67 -13.30
N ASP A 157 -8.79 -7.55 -13.26
CA ASP A 157 -9.49 -6.97 -14.41
C ASP A 157 -8.63 -6.00 -15.23
N ALA A 158 -7.36 -5.80 -14.83
CA ALA A 158 -6.39 -5.07 -15.62
C ALA A 158 -6.20 -5.68 -17.01
N ALA A 159 -5.97 -4.82 -18.01
CA ALA A 159 -5.72 -5.24 -19.37
C ALA A 159 -4.58 -6.28 -19.45
N PRO A 160 -4.68 -7.28 -20.35
CA PRO A 160 -3.64 -8.31 -20.50
C PRO A 160 -2.24 -7.74 -20.68
N ALA A 161 -2.10 -6.61 -21.40
CA ALA A 161 -0.81 -5.93 -21.57
C ALA A 161 -0.16 -5.55 -20.23
N TYR A 162 -0.93 -5.13 -19.23
CA TYR A 162 -0.38 -4.77 -17.92
C TYR A 162 0.14 -6.00 -17.17
N LYS A 163 -0.59 -7.12 -17.22
CA LYS A 163 -0.15 -8.40 -16.63
C LYS A 163 1.09 -8.95 -17.34
N GLU A 164 1.13 -8.85 -18.67
CA GLU A 164 2.29 -9.22 -19.48
C GLU A 164 3.53 -8.39 -19.16
N ALA A 165 3.37 -7.12 -18.81
CA ALA A 165 4.47 -6.27 -18.36
C ALA A 165 5.08 -6.77 -17.06
N TYR A 166 4.28 -7.29 -16.13
CA TYR A 166 4.77 -7.95 -14.91
C TYR A 166 5.54 -9.23 -15.24
N ILE A 167 4.96 -10.09 -16.08
CA ILE A 167 5.55 -11.39 -16.47
C ILE A 167 6.92 -11.22 -17.15
N LYS A 168 7.08 -10.14 -17.92
CA LYS A 168 8.32 -9.85 -18.66
C LYS A 168 9.34 -9.04 -17.85
N ALA A 169 8.93 -8.44 -16.74
CA ALA A 169 9.80 -7.60 -15.94
C ALA A 169 10.92 -8.43 -15.32
N LYS A 170 12.14 -7.91 -15.42
CA LYS A 170 13.30 -8.45 -14.72
C LYS A 170 13.51 -7.68 -13.42
N LYS A 171 14.36 -8.23 -12.56
CA LYS A 171 14.69 -7.61 -11.27
C LYS A 171 15.24 -6.19 -11.46
N GLU A 172 16.02 -5.97 -12.51
CA GLU A 172 16.64 -4.68 -12.83
C GLU A 172 15.64 -3.64 -13.35
N ASP A 173 14.47 -4.08 -13.83
CA ASP A 173 13.41 -3.19 -14.29
C ASP A 173 12.62 -2.60 -13.11
N ILE A 174 12.74 -3.16 -11.90
CA ILE A 174 11.99 -2.67 -10.74
C ILE A 174 12.73 -1.49 -10.13
N CYS A 175 12.15 -0.29 -10.22
CA CYS A 175 12.83 0.94 -9.85
C CYS A 175 12.02 1.81 -8.87
N ILE A 176 12.74 2.63 -8.11
CA ILE A 176 12.14 3.72 -7.35
C ILE A 176 11.89 4.89 -8.31
N VAL A 177 10.64 5.34 -8.34
CA VAL A 177 10.18 6.48 -9.11
C VAL A 177 9.78 7.61 -8.18
N LYS A 178 9.85 8.85 -8.67
CA LYS A 178 9.30 10.00 -7.96
C LYS A 178 7.89 10.26 -8.46
N SER A 179 6.91 10.22 -7.57
CA SER A 179 5.52 10.53 -7.90
C SER A 179 5.39 12.00 -8.31
N PRO A 180 4.29 12.39 -8.98
CA PRO A 180 4.09 13.77 -9.42
C PRO A 180 4.11 14.79 -8.28
N VAL A 181 3.76 14.37 -7.07
CA VAL A 181 3.78 15.21 -5.85
C VAL A 181 5.06 15.04 -5.03
N GLY A 182 6.08 14.37 -5.59
CA GLY A 182 7.42 14.28 -5.03
C GLY A 182 7.66 13.14 -4.05
N MET A 183 6.67 12.26 -3.83
CA MET A 183 6.82 11.12 -2.93
C MET A 183 7.47 9.93 -3.65
N PRO A 184 8.36 9.17 -2.99
CA PRO A 184 8.86 7.92 -3.55
C PRO A 184 7.73 6.93 -3.84
N GLY A 185 7.85 6.23 -4.95
CA GLY A 185 7.05 5.05 -5.24
C GLY A 185 7.86 4.01 -5.98
N ARG A 186 7.30 2.81 -6.16
CA ARG A 186 7.96 1.70 -6.86
C ARG A 186 7.16 1.25 -8.06
N ALA A 187 7.84 1.12 -9.19
CA ALA A 187 7.23 0.78 -10.48
C ALA A 187 8.16 -0.05 -11.35
N ILE A 188 7.58 -0.76 -12.32
CA ILE A 188 8.30 -1.37 -13.43
C ILE A 188 8.75 -0.24 -14.36
N HIS A 189 10.04 -0.21 -14.68
CA HIS A 189 10.64 0.74 -15.62
C HIS A 189 10.02 0.56 -17.02
N ASN A 190 9.68 1.67 -17.65
CA ASN A 190 9.17 1.71 -19.01
C ASN A 190 9.49 3.06 -19.68
N VAL A 191 9.13 3.18 -20.96
CA VAL A 191 9.36 4.39 -21.77
C VAL A 191 8.68 5.63 -21.18
N PHE A 192 7.53 5.46 -20.50
CA PHE A 192 6.83 6.57 -19.84
C PHE A 192 7.65 7.18 -18.70
N ILE A 193 8.26 6.35 -17.86
CA ILE A 193 9.12 6.82 -16.77
C ILE A 193 10.30 7.63 -17.32
N ASP A 194 10.91 7.20 -18.42
CA ASP A 194 12.01 7.95 -19.04
C ASP A 194 11.56 9.27 -19.66
N LYS A 195 10.37 9.29 -20.26
CA LYS A 195 9.75 10.50 -20.82
C LYS A 195 9.49 11.54 -19.73
N THR A 196 8.90 11.13 -18.61
CA THR A 196 8.53 12.05 -17.51
C THR A 196 9.73 12.66 -16.78
N LYS A 197 10.92 12.05 -16.89
CA LYS A 197 12.19 12.63 -16.40
C LYS A 197 12.70 13.77 -17.29
N LYS A 198 12.34 13.77 -18.58
CA LYS A 198 12.84 14.71 -19.59
C LYS A 198 11.89 15.89 -19.82
N GLU A 199 10.59 15.62 -19.79
CA GLU A 199 9.57 16.62 -20.13
C GLU A 199 8.28 16.46 -19.32
N LYS A 200 7.48 17.53 -19.27
CA LYS A 200 6.13 17.49 -18.69
C LYS A 200 5.14 16.93 -19.70
N CYS A 201 4.38 15.92 -19.31
CA CYS A 201 3.25 15.40 -20.08
C CYS A 201 2.08 16.40 -20.05
N ARG A 202 1.39 16.54 -21.18
CA ARG A 202 0.18 17.37 -21.27
C ARG A 202 -0.96 16.76 -20.46
N ILE A 203 -1.45 17.50 -19.46
CA ILE A 203 -2.62 17.12 -18.67
C ILE A 203 -3.89 17.59 -19.38
N LYS A 204 -4.68 16.65 -19.90
CA LYS A 204 -5.95 16.95 -20.58
C LYS A 204 -7.11 17.17 -19.61
N HIS A 205 -7.10 16.45 -18.49
CA HIS A 205 -8.15 16.48 -17.48
C HIS A 205 -7.53 16.35 -16.09
N CYS A 206 -8.08 17.09 -15.12
CA CYS A 206 -7.68 17.01 -13.72
C CYS A 206 -8.79 16.36 -12.91
N TYR A 207 -8.48 15.26 -12.23
CA TYR A 207 -9.41 14.52 -11.40
C TYR A 207 -9.57 15.09 -9.98
N HIS A 208 -8.84 16.17 -9.65
CA HIS A 208 -8.82 16.77 -8.31
C HIS A 208 -8.60 15.72 -7.21
N CYS A 209 -7.68 14.78 -7.44
CA CYS A 209 -7.53 13.58 -6.61
C CYS A 209 -6.72 13.82 -5.33
N ILE A 210 -5.61 14.56 -5.40
CA ILE A 210 -4.66 14.76 -4.29
C ILE A 210 -4.69 16.22 -3.81
N ILE A 211 -4.69 16.43 -2.49
CA ILE A 211 -4.75 17.76 -1.84
C ILE A 211 -3.57 18.65 -2.24
N THR A 212 -2.36 18.08 -2.25
CA THR A 212 -1.11 18.81 -2.50
C THR A 212 -0.73 18.88 -3.98
N CYS A 213 -1.56 18.35 -4.88
CA CYS A 213 -1.26 18.33 -6.31
C CYS A 213 -1.56 19.68 -6.96
N ASP A 214 -0.55 20.24 -7.65
CA ASP A 214 -0.67 21.43 -8.48
C ASP A 214 -0.48 21.04 -9.96
N PRO A 215 -1.56 20.97 -10.75
CA PRO A 215 -1.51 20.57 -12.16
C PRO A 215 -0.54 21.40 -13.03
N ALA A 216 -0.21 22.63 -12.65
CA ALA A 216 0.74 23.45 -13.41
C ALA A 216 2.20 23.03 -13.18
N LYS A 217 2.48 22.38 -12.04
CA LYS A 217 3.86 22.06 -11.61
C LYS A 217 4.23 20.60 -11.82
N ILE A 218 3.28 19.69 -11.73
CA ILE A 218 3.53 18.25 -11.82
C ILE A 218 4.02 17.81 -13.22
N PRO A 219 4.87 16.77 -13.32
CA PRO A 219 5.39 16.27 -14.59
C PRO A 219 4.35 15.46 -15.38
N TYR A 220 3.39 14.83 -14.71
CA TYR A 220 2.29 14.07 -15.31
C TYR A 220 1.15 13.91 -14.31
N CYS A 221 -0.05 13.57 -14.79
CA CYS A 221 -1.18 13.23 -13.93
C CYS A 221 -1.08 11.76 -13.48
N ILE A 222 -0.90 11.51 -12.17
CA ILE A 222 -0.80 10.14 -11.63
C ILE A 222 -2.07 9.33 -11.91
N THR A 223 -3.25 9.90 -11.72
CA THR A 223 -4.51 9.19 -11.96
C THR A 223 -4.63 8.76 -13.41
N GLN A 224 -4.31 9.62 -14.37
CA GLN A 224 -4.33 9.25 -15.79
C GLN A 224 -3.30 8.16 -16.10
N ALA A 225 -2.09 8.25 -15.54
CA ALA A 225 -1.04 7.26 -15.77
C ALA A 225 -1.40 5.87 -15.21
N LEU A 226 -2.15 5.82 -14.09
CA LEU A 226 -2.64 4.57 -13.51
C LEU A 226 -3.83 4.00 -14.28
N VAL A 227 -4.75 4.84 -14.77
CA VAL A 227 -5.83 4.43 -15.67
C VAL A 227 -5.24 3.85 -16.96
N ASN A 228 -4.24 4.53 -17.55
CA ASN A 228 -3.54 4.02 -18.72
C ASN A 228 -2.91 2.64 -18.47
N ALA A 229 -2.37 2.38 -17.28
CA ALA A 229 -1.85 1.06 -16.91
C ALA A 229 -2.98 0.01 -16.92
N ALA A 230 -4.08 0.28 -16.22
CA ALA A 230 -5.24 -0.62 -16.15
C ALA A 230 -5.86 -0.90 -17.52
N GLU A 231 -5.86 0.08 -18.43
CA GLU A 231 -6.37 -0.04 -19.81
C GLU A 231 -5.35 -0.63 -20.80
N GLY A 232 -4.10 -0.84 -20.40
CA GLY A 232 -3.06 -1.44 -21.25
C GLY A 232 -2.31 -0.46 -22.16
N ASN A 233 -2.47 0.85 -21.95
CA ASN A 233 -1.77 1.91 -22.68
C ASN A 233 -0.37 2.16 -22.09
N LEU A 234 0.49 1.13 -22.13
CA LEU A 234 1.74 1.07 -21.33
C LEU A 234 2.74 2.20 -21.61
N ASP A 235 2.77 2.72 -22.84
CA ASP A 235 3.72 3.80 -23.23
C ASP A 235 3.40 5.15 -22.56
N GLU A 236 2.20 5.30 -22.01
CA GLU A 236 1.76 6.49 -21.27
C GLU A 236 1.37 6.15 -19.82
N ALA A 237 1.84 5.01 -19.30
CA ALA A 237 1.39 4.45 -18.04
C ALA A 237 2.46 4.40 -16.96
N LEU A 238 2.02 4.56 -15.71
CA LEU A 238 2.83 4.30 -14.53
C LEU A 238 2.51 2.90 -14.01
N LEU A 239 3.47 1.98 -14.10
CA LEU A 239 3.28 0.57 -13.78
C LEU A 239 3.69 0.28 -12.33
N PHE A 240 2.88 0.73 -11.36
CA PHE A 240 3.20 0.56 -9.94
C PHE A 240 3.25 -0.89 -9.51
N CYS A 241 4.36 -1.32 -8.92
CA CYS A 241 4.61 -2.71 -8.54
C CYS A 241 5.47 -2.80 -7.29
N GLY A 242 5.37 -3.91 -6.55
CA GLY A 242 6.27 -4.23 -5.44
C GLY A 242 7.63 -4.71 -5.92
N GLU A 243 8.57 -4.85 -4.99
CA GLU A 243 9.96 -5.27 -5.30
C GLU A 243 10.02 -6.64 -5.98
N ASN A 244 9.10 -7.53 -5.60
CA ASN A 244 9.02 -8.90 -6.06
C ASN A 244 8.21 -9.07 -7.35
N ALA A 245 7.88 -8.00 -8.09
CA ALA A 245 7.09 -8.09 -9.32
C ALA A 245 7.75 -8.95 -10.40
N TYR A 246 9.08 -8.94 -10.49
CA TYR A 246 9.85 -9.79 -11.42
C TYR A 246 9.72 -11.30 -11.14
N ARG A 247 9.15 -11.69 -10.00
CA ARG A 247 8.89 -13.10 -9.65
C ARG A 247 7.55 -13.59 -10.23
N CYS A 248 6.69 -12.69 -10.72
CA CYS A 248 5.50 -13.08 -11.47
C CYS A 248 5.96 -13.60 -12.85
N ASP A 249 5.76 -14.88 -13.15
CA ASP A 249 6.25 -15.50 -14.40
C ASP A 249 5.14 -16.12 -15.27
N LYS A 250 3.89 -16.07 -14.79
CA LYS A 250 2.71 -16.63 -15.46
C LYS A 250 1.42 -15.98 -14.95
N ILE A 251 0.34 -16.25 -15.67
CA ILE A 251 -1.02 -15.99 -15.18
C ILE A 251 -1.46 -17.16 -14.30
N GLU A 252 -1.91 -16.85 -13.08
CA GLU A 252 -2.41 -17.83 -12.09
C GLU A 252 -3.86 -17.54 -11.70
N LYS A 253 -4.49 -18.39 -10.88
CA LYS A 253 -5.79 -18.08 -10.27
C LYS A 253 -5.60 -17.55 -8.86
N VAL A 254 -6.46 -16.61 -8.44
CA VAL A 254 -6.54 -16.16 -7.04
C VAL A 254 -6.65 -17.36 -6.11
N LYS A 255 -7.50 -18.34 -6.47
CA LYS A 255 -7.68 -19.56 -5.68
C LYS A 255 -6.37 -20.30 -5.41
N ASP A 256 -5.52 -20.48 -6.42
CA ASP A 256 -4.29 -21.26 -6.29
C ASP A 256 -3.27 -20.55 -5.37
N ILE A 257 -3.21 -19.21 -5.48
CA ILE A 257 -2.39 -18.36 -4.59
C ILE A 257 -2.91 -18.47 -3.15
N MET A 258 -4.23 -18.37 -2.94
CA MET A 258 -4.81 -18.48 -1.60
C MET A 258 -4.56 -19.85 -0.97
N GLU A 259 -4.72 -20.94 -1.72
CA GLU A 259 -4.43 -22.30 -1.24
C GLU A 259 -2.94 -22.49 -0.89
N GLU A 260 -2.03 -21.81 -1.57
CA GLU A 260 -0.61 -21.80 -1.19
C GLU A 260 -0.38 -21.14 0.18
N PHE A 261 -0.95 -19.95 0.39
CA PHE A 261 -0.87 -19.28 1.69
C PHE A 261 -1.53 -20.11 2.79
N ASP A 262 -2.69 -20.73 2.52
CA ASP A 262 -3.37 -21.59 3.50
C ASP A 262 -2.52 -22.80 3.89
N ARG A 263 -1.88 -23.48 2.93
CA ARG A 263 -0.94 -24.59 3.21
C ARG A 263 0.23 -24.11 4.07
N ALA A 264 0.85 -23.00 3.71
CA ALA A 264 1.97 -22.44 4.46
C ALA A 264 1.58 -22.06 5.90
N ASN A 265 0.34 -21.61 6.13
CA ASN A 265 -0.17 -21.33 7.47
C ASN A 265 -0.42 -22.61 8.30
N GLN A 266 -0.78 -23.72 7.66
CA GLN A 266 -1.00 -25.01 8.33
C GLN A 266 0.30 -25.73 8.71
N GLU A 267 1.40 -25.45 8.00
CA GLU A 267 2.74 -26.00 8.27
C GLU A 267 3.50 -25.30 9.42
N ARG A 268 2.81 -24.40 10.13
CA ARG A 268 3.35 -23.60 11.25
C ARG A 268 3.57 -24.41 12.53
#